data_AF-A0A075LT83-F1
#
_entry.id   AF-A0A075LT83-F1
#
_cell.length_a   1.000
_cell.length_b   1.000
_cell.length_c   1.000
_cell.angle_alpha   90.00
_cell.angle_beta   90.00
_cell.angle_gamma   90.00
#
_symmetry.space_group_name_H-M   'P 1'
#
loop_
_entity.id
_entity.type
_entity.pdbx_description
1 polymer ?
#
loop_
_entity_poly.entity_id
_entity_poly.type
_entity_poly.pdbx_seq_one_letter_code
_entity_poly.pdbx_strand_id
1 'polypeptide(L)'
;MVLIVIQHESSNVEDCVNMIRKKSIKELASRPGKITKSKISLSFGAFMNLRLVLTIDNSLMMDKGVIVEYSTGKNKEEAIKNIQNKINSYLKYYYQIVDFEFGTYTTPVTRRTYAVGVVVYNVPRRNEESHILGLKERREILARALELFNYNPKALNISELARMFKVSRDSIYYDIEQILKEKGKS
;
A
#
# COMPACT_ATOMS: atom_id res chain seq x y z
N MET A 1 15.43 10.94 11.65
CA MET A 1 15.06 10.96 10.22
C MET A 1 16.31 10.80 9.37
N VAL A 2 16.18 10.18 8.19
CA VAL A 2 17.29 9.94 7.25
C VAL A 2 16.85 10.33 5.84
N LEU A 3 17.72 10.96 5.08
CA LEU A 3 17.51 11.26 3.66
C LEU A 3 18.25 10.24 2.79
N ILE A 4 17.59 9.74 1.76
CA ILE A 4 18.16 8.78 0.82
C ILE A 4 17.93 9.27 -0.61
N VAL A 5 18.95 9.10 -1.45
CA VAL A 5 18.86 9.38 -2.88
C VAL A 5 19.15 8.11 -3.66
N ILE A 6 18.21 7.72 -4.52
CA ILE A 6 18.34 6.59 -5.43
C ILE A 6 18.23 7.14 -6.84
N GLN A 7 19.29 6.98 -7.63
CA GLN A 7 19.32 7.50 -8.99
C GLN A 7 20.02 6.55 -9.95
N HIS A 8 19.60 6.63 -11.21
CA HIS A 8 20.24 5.96 -12.31
C HIS A 8 19.84 6.62 -13.63
N GLU A 9 20.72 6.49 -14.60
CA GLU A 9 20.57 7.01 -15.94
C GLU A 9 20.98 5.94 -16.93
N SER A 10 20.20 5.79 -18.00
CA SER A 10 20.51 4.87 -19.09
C SER A 10 19.87 5.34 -20.40
N SER A 11 20.46 4.96 -21.53
CA SER A 11 19.87 5.14 -22.86
C SER A 11 18.72 4.17 -23.14
N ASN A 12 18.62 3.09 -22.36
CA ASN A 12 17.56 2.12 -22.45
C ASN A 12 16.62 2.23 -21.25
N VAL A 13 15.32 2.39 -21.53
CA VAL A 13 14.25 2.50 -20.51
C VAL A 13 14.22 1.27 -19.59
N GLU A 14 14.34 0.07 -20.17
CA GLU A 14 14.31 -1.18 -19.43
C GLU A 14 15.48 -1.29 -18.45
N ASP A 15 16.69 -0.99 -18.92
CA ASP A 15 17.89 -0.99 -18.08
C ASP A 15 17.76 0.04 -16.96
N CYS A 16 17.24 1.23 -17.28
CA CYS A 16 17.02 2.28 -16.30
C CYS A 16 16.10 1.82 -15.16
N VAL A 17 14.94 1.27 -15.52
CA VAL A 17 13.93 0.75 -14.60
C VAL A 17 14.48 -0.41 -13.76
N ASN A 18 15.17 -1.37 -14.38
CA ASN A 18 15.72 -2.53 -13.71
C ASN A 18 16.78 -2.14 -12.67
N MET A 19 17.65 -1.18 -12.98
CA MET A 19 18.65 -0.70 -12.04
C MET A 19 18.04 0.08 -10.88
N ILE A 20 17.06 0.94 -11.13
CA ILE A 20 16.36 1.62 -10.03
C ILE A 20 15.66 0.61 -9.13
N ARG A 21 14.98 -0.40 -9.69
CA ARG A 21 14.34 -1.46 -8.90
C ARG A 21 15.35 -2.16 -7.98
N LYS A 22 16.49 -2.59 -8.53
CA LYS A 22 17.55 -3.26 -7.76
C LYS A 22 18.11 -2.35 -6.66
N LYS A 23 18.42 -1.09 -6.97
CA LYS A 23 18.94 -0.12 -5.99
C LYS A 23 17.91 0.17 -4.90
N SER A 24 16.65 0.35 -5.26
CA SER A 24 15.54 0.57 -4.31
C SER A 24 15.39 -0.58 -3.33
N ILE A 25 15.40 -1.83 -3.80
CA ILE A 25 15.34 -2.99 -2.90
C ILE A 25 16.54 -3.01 -1.95
N LYS A 26 17.75 -2.83 -2.47
CA LYS A 26 18.98 -2.87 -1.66
C LYS A 26 19.02 -1.77 -0.58
N GLU A 27 18.69 -0.54 -0.95
CA GLU A 27 18.73 0.61 -0.04
C GLU A 27 17.60 0.60 0.98
N LEU A 28 16.40 0.12 0.62
CA LEU A 28 15.24 0.16 1.51
C LEU A 28 15.12 -1.08 2.40
N ALA A 29 15.52 -2.27 1.93
CA ALA A 29 15.43 -3.50 2.72
C ALA A 29 16.36 -3.48 3.94
N SER A 30 17.50 -2.83 3.83
CA SER A 30 18.51 -2.73 4.90
C SER A 30 18.17 -1.70 5.98
N ARG A 31 17.10 -0.91 5.81
CA ARG A 31 16.80 0.22 6.68
C ARG A 31 15.41 0.07 7.31
N PRO A 32 15.27 0.08 8.64
CA PRO A 32 13.95 0.20 9.26
C PRO A 32 13.37 1.60 9.04
N GLY A 33 12.05 1.76 9.20
CA GLY A 33 11.43 3.08 9.17
C GLY A 33 10.30 3.25 8.14
N LYS A 34 9.53 4.33 8.28
CA LYS A 34 8.48 4.77 7.37
C LYS A 34 9.00 5.83 6.42
N ILE A 35 8.68 5.74 5.12
CA ILE A 35 8.88 6.85 4.18
C ILE A 35 7.83 7.92 4.48
N THR A 36 8.27 9.11 4.87
CA THR A 36 7.39 10.24 5.25
C THR A 36 7.22 11.25 4.14
N LYS A 37 8.24 11.43 3.31
CA LYS A 37 8.25 12.32 2.15
C LYS A 37 9.04 11.68 1.03
N SER A 38 8.66 12.01 -0.19
CA SER A 38 9.46 11.72 -1.38
C SER A 38 9.44 12.88 -2.35
N LYS A 39 10.45 12.87 -3.23
CA LYS A 39 10.50 13.67 -4.44
C LYS A 39 10.96 12.76 -5.56
N ILE A 40 10.07 12.54 -6.52
CA ILE A 40 10.35 11.77 -7.73
C ILE A 40 10.74 12.76 -8.84
N SER A 41 11.76 12.44 -9.60
CA SER A 41 12.16 13.23 -10.76
C SER A 41 12.46 12.28 -11.91
N LEU A 42 11.64 12.38 -12.94
CA LEU A 42 11.68 11.55 -14.12
C LEU A 42 11.88 12.46 -15.33
N SER A 43 12.92 12.20 -16.11
CA SER A 43 13.22 12.99 -17.30
C SER A 43 13.65 12.11 -18.46
N PHE A 44 13.28 12.56 -19.66
CA PHE A 44 13.57 11.88 -20.91
C PHE A 44 14.29 12.85 -21.84
N GLY A 45 15.53 12.53 -22.18
CA GLY A 45 16.33 13.24 -23.18
C GLY A 45 17.07 12.22 -24.04
N ALA A 46 18.34 12.51 -24.35
CA ALA A 46 19.23 11.51 -24.96
C ALA A 46 19.38 10.26 -24.07
N PHE A 47 19.27 10.45 -22.76
CA PHE A 47 19.20 9.39 -21.77
C PHE A 47 17.93 9.57 -20.92
N MET A 48 17.41 8.46 -20.39
CA MET A 48 16.38 8.47 -19.37
C MET A 48 17.06 8.57 -18.01
N ASN A 49 16.68 9.57 -17.22
CA ASN A 49 17.14 9.74 -15.84
C ASN A 49 15.96 9.60 -14.88
N LEU A 50 16.10 8.72 -13.89
CA LEU A 50 15.15 8.56 -12.79
C LEU A 50 15.87 8.77 -11.47
N ARG A 51 15.40 9.74 -10.69
CA ARG A 51 15.87 10.06 -9.34
C ARG A 51 14.73 10.02 -8.34
N LEU A 52 14.97 9.36 -7.22
CA LEU A 52 14.10 9.26 -6.06
C LEU A 52 14.84 9.85 -4.87
N VAL A 53 14.25 10.85 -4.22
CA VAL A 53 14.73 11.37 -2.94
C VAL A 53 13.69 11.02 -1.89
N LEU A 54 14.07 10.28 -0.86
CA LEU A 54 13.17 9.74 0.16
C LEU A 54 13.59 10.19 1.55
N THR A 55 12.64 10.62 2.37
CA THR A 55 12.86 10.87 3.80
C THR A 55 12.28 9.71 4.60
N ILE A 56 13.11 9.05 5.40
CA ILE A 56 12.72 7.91 6.24
C ILE A 56 12.73 8.33 7.71
N ASP A 57 11.62 8.07 8.37
CA ASP A 57 11.51 8.16 9.81
C ASP A 57 11.73 6.78 10.44
N ASN A 58 12.89 6.62 11.09
CA ASN A 58 13.30 5.36 11.71
C ASN A 58 12.52 5.05 13.00
N SER A 59 11.76 6.00 13.55
CA SER A 59 10.95 5.78 14.76
C SER A 59 9.70 4.92 14.51
N LEU A 60 9.24 4.86 13.25
CA LEU A 60 8.03 4.14 12.85
C LEU A 60 8.38 2.88 12.06
N MET A 61 8.04 1.72 12.60
CA MET A 61 8.33 0.44 11.95
C MET A 61 7.30 0.12 10.87
N MET A 62 7.70 0.26 9.61
CA MET A 62 6.92 -0.14 8.44
C MET A 62 7.83 -0.81 7.42
N ASP A 63 7.27 -1.75 6.67
CA ASP A 63 7.89 -2.16 5.43
C ASP A 63 7.65 -1.07 4.39
N LYS A 64 8.50 -1.01 3.38
CA LYS A 64 8.47 0.08 2.40
C LYS A 64 9.10 -0.39 1.11
N GLY A 65 8.73 0.27 0.03
CA GLY A 65 9.29 -0.06 -1.26
C GLY A 65 8.98 0.99 -2.31
N VAL A 66 9.49 0.72 -3.49
CA VAL A 66 9.21 1.49 -4.69
C VAL A 66 8.86 0.50 -5.80
N ILE A 67 7.68 0.67 -6.40
CA ILE A 67 7.33 0.00 -7.65
C ILE A 67 7.82 0.89 -8.78
N VAL A 68 8.67 0.36 -9.65
CA VAL A 68 9.10 1.04 -10.87
C VAL A 68 8.90 0.10 -12.03
N GLU A 69 8.08 0.53 -12.97
CA GLU A 69 7.66 -0.27 -14.11
C GLU A 69 7.65 0.58 -15.38
N TYR A 70 7.74 -0.09 -16.53
CA TYR A 70 7.50 0.54 -17.82
C TYR A 70 6.55 -0.31 -18.68
N SER A 71 5.93 0.36 -19.65
CA SER A 71 5.14 -0.24 -20.71
C SER A 71 5.39 0.49 -22.04
N THR A 72 4.90 -0.10 -23.12
CA THR A 72 4.85 0.57 -24.42
C THR A 72 3.42 0.61 -24.94
N GLY A 73 3.10 1.60 -25.77
CA GLY A 73 1.80 1.73 -26.43
C GLY A 73 1.92 2.40 -27.79
N LYS A 74 0.84 2.37 -28.59
CA LYS A 74 0.78 3.06 -29.88
C LYS A 74 0.74 4.57 -29.70
N ASN A 75 0.16 5.03 -28.58
CA ASN A 75 0.12 6.43 -28.17
C ASN A 75 0.36 6.58 -26.66
N LYS A 76 0.44 7.82 -26.19
CA LYS A 76 0.71 8.14 -24.77
C LYS A 76 -0.36 7.61 -23.83
N GLU A 77 -1.62 7.72 -24.22
CA GLU A 77 -2.76 7.31 -23.39
C GLU A 77 -2.77 5.79 -23.18
N GLU A 78 -2.60 5.02 -24.26
CA GLU A 78 -2.51 3.56 -24.20
C GLU A 78 -1.30 3.12 -23.37
N ALA A 79 -0.14 3.76 -23.57
CA ALA A 79 1.05 3.46 -22.78
C ALA A 79 0.81 3.71 -21.29
N ILE A 80 0.24 4.88 -20.93
CA ILE A 80 -0.12 5.23 -19.54
C ILE A 80 -1.11 4.21 -18.96
N LYS A 81 -2.15 3.84 -19.69
CA LYS A 81 -3.15 2.86 -19.21
C LYS A 81 -2.52 1.49 -18.96
N ASN A 82 -1.63 1.05 -19.86
CA ASN A 82 -0.92 -0.21 -19.72
C ASN A 82 -0.02 -0.21 -18.47
N ILE A 83 0.70 0.89 -18.20
CA ILE A 83 1.55 0.98 -17.01
C ILE A 83 0.73 1.09 -15.73
N GLN A 84 -0.39 1.82 -15.74
CA GLN A 84 -1.30 1.91 -14.61
C GLN A 84 -1.85 0.53 -14.23
N ASN A 85 -2.34 -0.24 -15.21
CA ASN A 85 -2.84 -1.60 -14.98
C ASN A 85 -1.74 -2.51 -14.41
N LYS A 86 -0.52 -2.40 -14.94
CA LYS A 86 0.63 -3.15 -14.48
C LYS A 86 1.01 -2.78 -13.04
N ILE A 87 1.00 -1.51 -12.67
CA ILE A 87 1.29 -1.07 -11.30
C ILE A 87 0.18 -1.52 -10.34
N ASN A 88 -1.09 -1.39 -10.75
CA ASN A 88 -2.23 -1.79 -9.94
C ASN A 88 -2.25 -3.29 -9.63
N SER A 89 -1.69 -4.14 -10.50
CA SER A 89 -1.60 -5.58 -10.20
C SER A 89 -0.58 -5.92 -9.09
N TYR A 90 0.36 -5.02 -8.80
CA TYR A 90 1.30 -5.15 -7.67
C TYR A 90 0.78 -4.50 -6.38
N LEU A 91 -0.10 -3.50 -6.50
CA LEU A 91 -0.64 -2.79 -5.36
C LEU A 91 -1.67 -3.64 -4.62
N LYS A 92 -1.57 -3.67 -3.29
CA LYS A 92 -2.53 -4.33 -2.41
C LYS A 92 -3.30 -3.27 -1.64
N TYR A 93 -4.53 -3.60 -1.23
CA TYR A 93 -5.44 -2.68 -0.54
C TYR A 93 -4.87 -2.05 0.74
N TYR A 94 -3.87 -2.70 1.37
CA TYR A 94 -3.24 -2.25 2.60
C TYR A 94 -1.94 -1.46 2.39
N TYR A 95 -1.55 -1.20 1.15
CA TYR A 95 -0.40 -0.35 0.84
C TYR A 95 -0.78 1.11 1.05
N GLN A 96 0.12 1.87 1.67
CA GLN A 96 0.01 3.32 1.82
C GLN A 96 0.89 3.98 0.76
N ILE A 97 0.27 4.45 -0.32
CA ILE A 97 0.96 5.23 -1.35
C ILE A 97 1.41 6.55 -0.73
N VAL A 98 2.71 6.82 -0.82
CA VAL A 98 3.32 8.08 -0.35
C VAL A 98 3.33 9.10 -1.48
N ASP A 99 3.65 8.65 -2.69
CA ASP A 99 3.88 9.49 -3.85
C ASP A 99 3.93 8.63 -5.11
N PHE A 100 3.70 9.24 -6.27
CA PHE A 100 3.74 8.57 -7.56
C PHE A 100 4.04 9.56 -8.67
N GLU A 101 4.65 9.07 -9.74
CA GLU A 101 4.94 9.86 -10.94
C GLU A 101 4.80 8.97 -12.17
N PHE A 102 4.27 9.55 -13.25
CA PHE A 102 4.19 8.91 -14.55
C PHE A 102 4.80 9.81 -15.61
N GLY A 103 5.66 9.25 -16.44
CA GLY A 103 6.28 9.97 -17.53
C GLY A 103 6.20 9.18 -18.82
N THR A 104 6.11 9.90 -19.94
CA THR A 104 6.06 9.27 -21.26
C THR A 104 7.14 9.82 -22.17
N TYR A 105 7.65 8.95 -23.04
CA TYR A 105 8.62 9.30 -24.05
C TYR A 105 8.29 8.59 -25.35
N THR A 106 8.13 9.38 -26.41
CA THR A 106 7.95 8.86 -27.76
C THR A 106 9.28 8.97 -28.49
N THR A 107 9.83 7.81 -28.86
CA THR A 107 11.07 7.75 -29.63
C THR A 107 10.90 8.44 -31.00
N PRO A 108 11.78 9.38 -31.38
CA PRO A 108 11.62 10.12 -32.63
C PRO A 108 11.66 9.24 -33.88
N VAL A 109 12.50 8.19 -33.88
CA VAL A 109 12.75 7.34 -35.04
C VAL A 109 11.68 6.27 -35.19
N THR A 110 11.44 5.47 -34.16
CA THR A 110 10.49 4.33 -34.25
C THR A 110 9.05 4.72 -33.92
N ARG A 111 8.81 5.95 -33.45
CA ARG A 111 7.52 6.48 -32.97
C ARG A 111 6.87 5.61 -31.87
N ARG A 112 7.65 4.73 -31.25
CA ARG A 112 7.17 3.91 -30.14
C ARG A 112 7.08 4.77 -28.90
N THR A 113 5.92 4.75 -28.25
CA THR A 113 5.70 5.47 -27.00
C THR A 113 5.94 4.55 -25.82
N TYR A 114 6.85 4.96 -24.95
CA TYR A 114 7.14 4.35 -23.67
C TYR A 114 6.45 5.14 -22.58
N ALA A 115 5.93 4.44 -21.58
CA ALA A 115 5.48 5.03 -20.32
C ALA A 115 6.27 4.40 -19.18
N VAL A 116 6.72 5.22 -18.24
CA VAL A 116 7.38 4.79 -17.00
C VAL A 116 6.53 5.27 -15.85
N GLY A 117 6.26 4.39 -14.90
CA GLY A 117 5.51 4.69 -13.70
C GLY A 117 6.33 4.34 -12.46
N VAL A 118 6.27 5.22 -11.47
CA VAL A 118 6.94 5.08 -10.18
C VAL A 118 5.88 5.24 -9.09
N VAL A 119 5.84 4.32 -8.13
CA VAL A 119 5.01 4.44 -6.93
C VAL A 119 5.87 4.17 -5.71
N VAL A 120 5.92 5.13 -4.80
CA VAL A 120 6.55 5.00 -3.48
C VAL A 120 5.47 4.61 -2.48
N TYR A 121 5.72 3.56 -1.70
CA TYR A 121 4.72 3.07 -0.74
C TYR A 121 5.34 2.63 0.57
N ASN A 122 4.53 2.70 1.62
CA ASN A 122 4.75 2.00 2.87
C ASN A 122 3.74 0.85 2.99
N VAL A 123 4.13 -0.17 3.72
CA VAL A 123 3.28 -1.27 4.13
C VAL A 123 3.33 -1.29 5.65
N PRO A 124 2.21 -1.10 6.34
CA PRO A 124 2.17 -1.29 7.78
C PRO A 124 2.71 -2.68 8.08
N ARG A 125 3.74 -2.77 8.95
CA ARG A 125 4.13 -4.06 9.53
C ARG A 125 2.96 -4.51 10.40
N ARG A 126 2.03 -5.19 9.75
CA ARG A 126 1.02 -5.96 10.44
C ARG A 126 1.79 -6.99 11.23
N ASN A 127 1.77 -6.89 12.56
CA ASN A 127 1.89 -8.09 13.38
C ASN A 127 0.93 -9.10 12.72
N GLU A 128 1.41 -10.30 12.44
CA GLU A 128 0.66 -11.35 11.75
C GLU A 128 -0.66 -11.71 12.48
N GLU A 129 -0.88 -11.15 13.67
CA GLU A 129 -2.09 -11.20 14.48
C GLU A 129 -3.21 -10.22 14.08
N SER A 130 -2.96 -9.20 13.25
CA SER A 130 -3.94 -8.14 12.92
C SER A 130 -5.06 -8.55 11.95
N HIS A 131 -5.15 -9.83 11.59
CA HIS A 131 -6.38 -10.42 11.04
C HIS A 131 -7.35 -10.93 12.12
N ILE A 132 -6.96 -10.83 13.38
CA ILE A 132 -7.82 -10.97 14.55
C ILE A 132 -8.02 -9.54 15.05
N LEU A 133 -9.21 -8.97 14.83
CA LEU A 133 -9.57 -7.72 15.50
C LEU A 133 -9.31 -7.92 16.99
N GLY A 134 -8.53 -7.03 17.60
CA GLY A 134 -8.25 -7.11 19.04
C GLY A 134 -9.57 -7.10 19.81
N LEU A 135 -9.60 -7.74 20.98
CA LEU A 135 -10.83 -7.87 21.80
C LEU A 135 -11.57 -6.54 21.97
N LYS A 136 -10.83 -5.43 22.15
CA LYS A 136 -11.39 -4.08 22.27
C LYS A 136 -12.10 -3.61 20.99
N GLU A 137 -11.44 -3.70 19.84
CA GLU A 137 -12.01 -3.27 18.55
C GLU A 137 -13.22 -4.13 18.16
N ARG A 138 -13.14 -5.44 18.41
CA ARG A 138 -14.25 -6.37 18.21
C ARG A 138 -15.47 -5.95 19.03
N ARG A 139 -15.28 -5.62 20.31
CA ARG A 139 -16.36 -5.13 21.18
C ARG A 139 -16.91 -3.78 20.76
N GLU A 140 -16.07 -2.85 20.30
CA GLU A 140 -16.53 -1.55 19.79
C GLU A 140 -17.44 -1.71 18.56
N ILE A 141 -17.06 -2.59 17.62
CA ILE A 141 -17.87 -2.88 16.43
C ILE A 141 -19.19 -3.58 16.84
N LEU A 142 -19.12 -4.58 17.72
CA LEU A 142 -20.31 -5.27 18.23
C LEU A 142 -21.25 -4.31 18.98
N ALA A 143 -20.72 -3.38 19.77
CA ALA A 143 -21.52 -2.41 20.50
C ALA A 143 -22.28 -1.46 19.57
N ARG A 144 -21.62 -0.95 18.51
CA ARG A 144 -22.27 -0.13 17.48
C ARG A 144 -23.35 -0.91 16.73
N ALA A 145 -23.07 -2.16 16.37
CA ALA A 145 -24.05 -3.01 15.71
C ALA A 145 -25.26 -3.28 16.62
N LEU A 146 -25.02 -3.60 17.90
CA LEU A 146 -26.07 -3.78 18.91
C LEU A 146 -26.90 -2.51 19.10
N GLU A 147 -26.27 -1.34 19.16
CA GLU A 147 -26.96 -0.05 19.32
C GLU A 147 -28.00 0.20 18.23
N LEU A 148 -27.71 -0.16 16.97
CA LEU A 148 -28.64 -0.06 15.85
C LEU A 148 -29.90 -0.93 16.04
N PHE A 149 -29.79 -2.03 16.79
CA PHE A 149 -30.90 -2.94 17.11
C PHE A 149 -31.41 -2.75 18.55
N ASN A 150 -31.24 -1.55 19.12
CA ASN A 150 -31.60 -1.22 20.50
C ASN A 150 -31.04 -2.22 21.53
N TYR A 151 -29.83 -2.69 21.28
CA TYR A 151 -29.10 -3.66 22.09
C TYR A 151 -29.78 -5.04 22.18
N ASN A 152 -30.55 -5.43 21.16
CA ASN A 152 -31.11 -6.79 21.06
C ASN A 152 -30.09 -7.77 20.45
N PRO A 153 -29.45 -8.67 21.24
CA PRO A 153 -28.45 -9.60 20.73
C PRO A 153 -29.04 -10.68 19.81
N LYS A 154 -30.36 -10.94 19.90
CA LYS A 154 -31.04 -11.93 19.05
C LYS A 154 -31.14 -11.47 17.59
N ALA A 155 -30.94 -10.18 17.31
CA ALA A 155 -30.92 -9.65 15.95
C ALA A 155 -29.61 -9.98 15.20
N LEU A 156 -28.57 -10.47 15.89
CA LEU A 156 -27.26 -10.72 15.32
C LEU A 156 -27.04 -12.20 14.98
N ASN A 157 -26.46 -12.47 13.80
CA ASN A 157 -26.06 -13.82 13.42
C ASN A 157 -24.68 -14.15 14.03
N ILE A 158 -24.69 -14.82 15.18
CA ILE A 158 -23.48 -15.16 15.96
C ILE A 158 -22.50 -16.03 15.16
N SER A 159 -22.99 -16.97 14.36
CA SER A 159 -22.15 -17.85 13.54
C SER A 159 -21.38 -17.06 12.48
N GLU A 160 -22.05 -16.10 11.84
CA GLU A 160 -21.45 -15.24 10.83
C GLU A 160 -20.44 -14.26 11.46
N LEU A 161 -20.76 -13.70 12.61
CA LEU A 161 -19.84 -12.83 13.36
C LEU A 161 -18.60 -13.59 13.81
N ALA A 162 -18.74 -14.82 14.34
CA ALA A 162 -17.61 -15.66 14.72
C ALA A 162 -16.69 -15.94 13.53
N ARG A 163 -17.27 -16.22 12.34
CA ARG A 163 -16.52 -16.40 11.09
C ARG A 163 -15.81 -15.11 10.66
N MET A 164 -16.51 -13.99 10.67
CA MET A 164 -15.98 -12.68 10.26
C MET A 164 -14.83 -12.23 11.17
N PHE A 165 -14.96 -12.43 12.48
CA PHE A 165 -13.96 -12.07 13.49
C PHE A 165 -12.90 -13.17 13.71
N LYS A 166 -12.99 -14.31 13.02
CA LYS A 166 -12.11 -15.48 13.17
C LYS A 166 -11.95 -15.97 14.62
N VAL A 167 -13.05 -15.97 15.38
CA VAL A 167 -13.07 -16.38 16.81
C VAL A 167 -14.16 -17.42 17.05
N SER A 168 -14.19 -18.03 18.24
CA SER A 168 -15.26 -18.96 18.61
C SER A 168 -16.59 -18.23 18.81
N ARG A 169 -17.71 -18.94 18.64
CA ARG A 169 -19.05 -18.42 18.97
C ARG A 169 -19.12 -17.98 20.43
N ASP A 170 -18.49 -18.73 21.34
CA ASP A 170 -18.44 -18.42 22.77
C ASP A 170 -17.74 -17.09 23.05
N SER A 171 -16.71 -16.75 22.27
CA SER A 171 -16.04 -15.45 22.37
C SER A 171 -16.97 -14.29 22.01
N ILE A 172 -17.83 -14.49 21.02
CA ILE A 172 -18.84 -13.49 20.63
C ILE A 172 -19.94 -13.38 21.68
N TYR A 173 -20.41 -14.50 22.24
CA TYR A 173 -21.37 -14.48 23.35
C TYR A 173 -20.84 -13.72 24.56
N TYR A 174 -19.61 -14.01 24.97
CA TYR A 174 -18.97 -13.33 26.08
C TYR A 174 -18.83 -11.83 25.84
N ASP A 175 -18.45 -11.42 24.64
CA ASP A 175 -18.32 -10.00 24.31
C ASP A 175 -19.65 -9.25 24.33
N ILE A 176 -20.70 -9.85 23.77
CA ILE A 176 -22.06 -9.29 23.81
C ILE A 176 -22.52 -9.14 25.27
N GLU A 177 -22.28 -10.14 26.12
CA GLU A 177 -22.62 -10.09 27.54
C GLU A 177 -21.91 -8.93 28.26
N GLN A 178 -20.61 -8.75 28.00
CA GLN A 178 -19.84 -7.64 28.58
C GLN A 178 -20.38 -6.28 28.14
N ILE A 179 -20.70 -6.11 26.84
CA ILE A 179 -21.29 -4.88 26.31
C ILE A 179 -22.63 -4.57 26.99
N LEU A 180 -23.49 -5.58 27.19
CA LEU A 180 -24.78 -5.40 27.85
C LEU A 180 -24.65 -5.04 29.33
N LYS A 181 -23.68 -5.65 30.04
CA LYS A 181 -23.35 -5.31 31.43
C LYS A 181 -22.87 -3.87 31.57
N GLU A 182 -21.95 -3.44 30.70
CA GLU A 182 -21.41 -2.06 30.69
C GLU A 182 -22.49 -1.00 30.40
N LYS A 183 -23.56 -1.38 29.69
CA LYS A 183 -24.66 -0.49 29.32
C LYS A 183 -25.89 -0.58 30.23
N GLY A 184 -25.86 -1.42 31.28
CA GLY A 184 -26.97 -1.59 32.20
C GLY A 184 -28.24 -2.17 31.57
N LYS A 185 -28.10 -2.95 30.48
CA LYS A 185 -29.20 -3.59 29.73
C LYS A 185 -29.26 -5.11 29.94
N SER A 186 -28.74 -5.58 31.08
CA SER A 186 -28.74 -7.00 31.49
C SER A 186 -30.09 -7.43 32.05
#